data_AF-A0A1W1VV57-F1
#
_entry.id   AF-A0A1W1VV57-F1
#
_cell.length_a   1.000
_cell.length_b   1.000
_cell.length_c   1.000
_cell.angle_alpha   90.00
_cell.angle_beta   90.00
_cell.angle_gamma   90.00
#
_symmetry.space_group_name_H-M   'P 1'
#
loop_
_entity.id
_entity.type
_entity.pdbx_description
1 polymer ?
#
loop_
_entity_poly.entity_id
_entity_poly.type
_entity_poly.pdbx_seq_one_letter_code
_entity_poly.pdbx_strand_id
1 'polypeptide(L)'
;MLQILSLPLLFSILGAGYVSLNDEQRRPQALLAMVLFQVVGSIAYTWQPGLALFALLTLHAAVAAALMTYHAQSRPLLAPSKD
;
A
#
# COMPACT_ATOMS: atom_id res chain seq x y z
N MET A 1 12.33 -16.20 -14.17
CA MET A 1 12.40 -16.42 -12.71
C MET A 1 11.25 -15.67 -12.07
N LEU A 2 10.37 -16.34 -11.33
CA LEU A 2 9.40 -15.63 -10.50
C LEU A 2 10.21 -14.85 -9.45
N GLN A 3 10.15 -13.52 -9.49
CA GLN A 3 10.84 -12.68 -8.52
C GLN A 3 10.27 -13.03 -7.14
N ILE A 4 11.13 -13.40 -6.17
CA ILE A 4 10.73 -13.79 -4.80
C ILE A 4 9.83 -12.73 -4.14
N LEU A 5 9.98 -11.46 -4.54
CA LEU A 5 9.21 -10.32 -4.04
C LEU A 5 7.85 -10.13 -4.70
N SER A 6 7.54 -10.82 -5.80
CA SER A 6 6.25 -10.71 -6.46
C SER A 6 5.11 -11.15 -5.55
N LEU A 7 5.29 -12.25 -4.83
CA LEU A 7 4.27 -12.81 -3.95
C LEU A 7 4.04 -11.94 -2.69
N PRO A 8 5.09 -11.45 -1.99
CA PRO A 8 4.93 -10.45 -0.93
C PRO A 8 4.23 -9.17 -1.37
N LEU A 9 4.53 -8.64 -2.56
CA LEU A 9 3.88 -7.42 -3.08
C LEU A 9 2.40 -7.66 -3.38
N LEU A 10 2.04 -8.79 -3.99
CA LEU A 10 0.65 -9.17 -4.24
C LEU A 10 -0.10 -9.40 -2.93
N PHE A 11 0.50 -10.09 -1.96
CA PHE A 11 -0.06 -10.29 -0.63
C PHE A 11 -0.29 -8.96 0.08
N SER A 12 0.66 -8.03 -0.02
CA SER A 12 0.54 -6.68 0.53
C SER A 12 -0.66 -5.92 -0.04
N ILE A 13 -0.88 -5.96 -1.37
CA ILE A 13 -2.04 -5.33 -2.02
C ILE A 13 -3.35 -5.90 -1.47
N LEU A 14 -3.48 -7.24 -1.43
CA LEU A 14 -4.71 -7.90 -0.99
C LEU A 14 -4.97 -7.69 0.50
N GLY A 15 -3.94 -7.87 1.34
CA GLY A 15 -4.05 -7.70 2.78
C GLY A 15 -4.37 -6.27 3.17
N ALA A 16 -3.68 -5.29 2.57
CA ALA A 16 -3.94 -3.89 2.86
C ALA A 16 -5.29 -3.41 2.32
N GLY A 17 -5.72 -3.90 1.15
CA GLY A 17 -7.05 -3.63 0.62
C GLY A 17 -8.14 -4.17 1.54
N TYR A 18 -8.03 -5.42 1.97
CA TYR A 18 -8.99 -6.04 2.89
C TYR A 18 -9.06 -5.30 4.23
N VAL A 19 -7.92 -5.04 4.86
CA VAL A 19 -7.89 -4.30 6.15
C VAL A 19 -8.42 -2.88 5.96
N SER A 20 -8.05 -2.20 4.87
CA SER A 20 -8.50 -0.83 4.65
C SER A 20 -10.01 -0.72 4.46
N LEU A 21 -10.65 -1.72 3.86
CA LEU A 21 -12.10 -1.69 3.66
C LEU A 21 -12.89 -2.14 4.89
N ASN A 22 -12.35 -3.07 5.69
CA ASN A 22 -13.11 -3.71 6.77
C ASN A 22 -12.75 -3.25 8.19
N ASP A 23 -11.57 -2.65 8.40
CA ASP A 23 -11.08 -2.29 9.73
C ASP A 23 -10.44 -0.90 9.75
N GLU A 24 -11.24 0.09 10.16
CA GLU A 24 -10.83 1.49 10.18
C GLU A 24 -9.72 1.80 11.20
N GLN A 25 -9.65 1.05 12.30
CA GLN A 25 -8.60 1.23 13.29
C GLN A 25 -7.24 0.73 12.79
N ARG A 26 -7.24 -0.32 11.96
CA ARG A 26 -6.01 -0.93 11.42
C ARG A 26 -5.59 -0.40 10.05
N ARG A 27 -6.44 0.38 9.37
CA ARG A 27 -6.11 1.16 8.14
C ARG A 27 -4.70 1.77 8.14
N PRO A 28 -4.28 2.59 9.13
CA PRO A 28 -2.97 3.24 9.09
C PRO A 28 -1.80 2.24 9.15
N GLN A 29 -1.98 1.13 9.87
CA GLN A 29 -0.96 0.07 9.98
C GLN A 29 -0.82 -0.68 8.65
N ALA A 30 -1.95 -0.96 7.98
CA ALA A 30 -1.97 -1.56 6.65
C ALA A 30 -1.32 -0.67 5.59
N LEU A 31 -1.61 0.64 5.61
CA LEU A 31 -0.98 1.62 4.73
C LEU A 31 0.53 1.70 4.97
N LEU A 32 0.96 1.74 6.24
CA LEU A 32 2.39 1.72 6.58
C LEU A 32 3.07 0.46 6.03
N ALA A 33 2.46 -0.71 6.22
CA ALA A 33 2.99 -1.95 5.68
C ALA A 33 3.11 -1.91 4.15
N MET A 34 2.13 -1.37 3.42
CA MET A 34 2.26 -1.16 1.97
C MET A 34 3.47 -0.29 1.63
N VAL A 35 3.63 0.86 2.27
CA VAL A 35 4.78 1.75 1.97
C VAL A 35 6.11 1.03 2.22
N LEU A 36 6.23 0.25 3.30
CA LEU A 36 7.43 -0.54 3.58
C LEU A 36 7.70 -1.57 2.47
N PHE A 37 6.67 -2.29 2.00
CA PHE A 37 6.82 -3.21 0.87
C PHE A 37 7.23 -2.50 -0.42
N GLN A 38 6.72 -1.29 -0.67
CA GLN A 38 7.12 -0.48 -1.82
C GLN A 38 8.60 -0.09 -1.76
N VAL A 39 9.10 0.31 -0.57
CA VAL A 39 10.51 0.65 -0.37
C VAL A 39 11.41 -0.57 -0.59
N VAL A 40 11.10 -1.70 0.07
CA VAL A 40 11.87 -2.94 -0.08
C VAL A 40 11.88 -3.42 -1.53
N GLY A 41 10.73 -3.39 -2.20
CA GLY A 41 10.62 -3.76 -3.60
C GLY A 41 11.38 -2.81 -4.54
N SER A 42 11.41 -1.50 -4.24
CA SER A 42 12.19 -0.53 -5.00
C SER A 42 13.69 -0.75 -4.85
N ILE A 43 14.18 -1.05 -3.64
CA ILE A 43 15.58 -1.43 -3.40
C ILE A 43 15.92 -2.70 -4.17
N ALA A 44 15.06 -3.72 -4.12
CA ALA A 44 15.28 -4.95 -4.87
C ALA A 44 15.32 -4.72 -6.39
N TYR A 45 14.52 -3.80 -6.92
CA TYR A 45 14.57 -3.41 -8.33
C TYR A 45 15.93 -2.82 -8.72
N THR A 46 16.60 -2.08 -7.82
CA THR A 46 17.96 -1.58 -8.09
C THR A 46 19.00 -2.71 -8.24
N TRP A 47 18.80 -3.84 -7.56
CA TRP A 47 19.71 -4.98 -7.62
C TRP A 47 19.38 -5.94 -8.77
N GLN A 48 18.09 -6.15 -9.04
CA GLN A 48 17.59 -7.04 -10.09
C GLN A 48 16.47 -6.35 -10.87
N PRO A 49 16.81 -5.41 -11.77
CA PRO A 49 15.82 -4.73 -12.57
C PRO A 49 15.13 -5.71 -13.51
N GLY A 50 13.82 -5.59 -13.61
CA GLY A 50 13.01 -6.42 -14.51
C GLY A 50 11.64 -5.82 -14.74
N LEU A 51 11.15 -5.93 -15.98
CA LEU A 51 9.89 -5.32 -16.41
C LEU A 51 8.70 -5.79 -15.56
N ALA A 52 8.66 -7.08 -15.20
CA ALA A 52 7.60 -7.62 -14.35
C ALA A 52 7.61 -7.02 -12.93
N LEU A 53 8.78 -6.84 -12.32
CA LEU A 53 8.90 -6.22 -11.01
C LEU A 53 8.56 -4.73 -11.08
N PHE A 54 9.01 -4.03 -12.13
CA PHE A 54 8.65 -2.64 -12.37
C PHE A 54 7.13 -2.45 -12.45
N ALA A 55 6.46 -3.22 -13.32
CA ALA A 55 5.01 -3.15 -13.49
C ALA A 55 4.27 -3.42 -12.17
N LEU A 56 4.75 -4.40 -11.39
CA LEU A 56 4.17 -4.72 -10.09
C LEU A 56 4.38 -3.61 -9.06
N LEU A 57 5.55 -2.98 -9.02
CA LEU A 57 5.82 -1.82 -8.16
C LEU A 57 5.00 -0.60 -8.55
N THR A 58 4.76 -0.40 -9.85
CA THR A 58 3.88 0.66 -10.34
C THR A 58 2.44 0.41 -9.90
N LEU A 59 1.94 -0.82 -10.06
CA LEU A 59 0.60 -1.20 -9.61
C LEU A 59 0.47 -1.06 -8.09
N HIS A 60 1.46 -1.53 -7.34
CA HIS A 60 1.49 -1.44 -5.88
C HIS A 60 1.44 0.02 -5.41
N ALA A 61 2.26 0.90 -6.00
CA ALA A 61 2.23 2.33 -5.73
C ALA A 61 0.87 2.98 -6.03
N ALA A 62 0.23 2.61 -7.15
CA ALA A 62 -1.08 3.13 -7.51
C ALA A 62 -2.16 2.73 -6.49
N VAL A 63 -2.15 1.47 -6.03
CA VAL A 63 -3.07 1.00 -4.98
C VAL A 63 -2.79 1.69 -3.65
N ALA A 64 -1.52 1.81 -3.25
CA ALA A 64 -1.15 2.51 -2.03
C ALA A 64 -1.64 3.96 -2.04
N ALA A 65 -1.47 4.68 -3.16
CA ALA A 65 -1.97 6.03 -3.33
C ALA A 65 -3.50 6.09 -3.21
N ALA A 66 -4.22 5.19 -3.89
CA ALA A 66 -5.69 5.13 -3.82
C ALA A 66 -6.20 4.88 -2.39
N LEU A 67 -5.57 3.95 -1.66
CA LEU A 67 -5.94 3.66 -0.27
C LEU A 67 -5.58 4.79 0.69
N MET A 68 -4.48 5.49 0.46
CA MET A 68 -4.12 6.70 1.21
C MET A 68 -5.14 7.82 0.97
N THR A 69 -5.52 8.06 -0.28
CA THR A 69 -6.58 9.02 -0.63
C THR A 69 -7.91 8.63 0.02
N TYR A 70 -8.27 7.35 -0.03
CA TYR A 70 -9.47 6.83 0.63
C TYR A 70 -9.43 7.05 2.15
N HIS A 71 -8.30 6.77 2.80
CA HIS A 71 -8.13 7.03 4.23
C HIS A 71 -8.22 8.53 4.57
N ALA A 72 -7.63 9.39 3.75
CA ALA A 72 -7.70 10.85 3.93
C ALA A 72 -9.14 11.37 3.82
N GLN A 73 -9.93 10.84 2.88
CA GLN A 73 -11.34 11.18 2.71
C GLN A 73 -12.24 10.59 3.80
N SER A 74 -11.85 9.46 4.39
CA SER A 74 -12.63 8.78 5.44
C SER A 74 -12.46 9.43 6.82
N ARG A 75 -11.49 10.32 7.02
CA ARG A 75 -11.39 11.09 8.27
C ARG A 75 -12.62 12.01 8.38
N PRO A 76 -13.37 11.97 9.48
CA PRO A 76 -14.39 12.98 9.74
C PRO A 76 -13.70 14.35 9.74
N LEU A 77 -14.14 15.25 8.86
CA LEU A 77 -13.85 16.68 8.98
C LEU A 77 -14.16 17.06 10.43
N LEU A 78 -13.18 17.62 11.13
CA LEU A 78 -13.25 18.11 12.51
C LEU A 78 -14.68 18.50 12.88
N ALA A 79 -15.31 17.75 13.79
CA ALA A 79 -16.58 18.15 14.37
C ALA A 79 -16.42 19.60 14.88
N PRO A 80 -17.35 20.51 14.54
CA PRO A 80 -17.22 21.91 14.98
C PRO A 80 -17.06 21.92 16.51
N SER A 81 -16.05 22.64 16.99
CA SER A 81 -15.88 22.90 18.41
C SER A 81 -17.19 23.50 18.92
N LYS A 82 -17.85 22.77 19.83
CA LYS A 82 -18.87 23.39 20.68
C LYS A 82 -18.12 24.17 21.74
N ASP A 83 -17.83 25.42 21.42
CA ASP A 83 -17.62 26.48 22.40
C ASP A 83 -18.92 26.74 23.18
#